data_AF-A0AAE0CMH4-F1
#
_entry.id   AF-A0AAE0CMH4-F1
#
_cell.length_a   1.000
_cell.length_b   1.000
_cell.length_c   1.000
_cell.angle_alpha   90.00
_cell.angle_beta   90.00
_cell.angle_gamma   90.00
#
_symmetry.space_group_name_H-M   'P 1'
#
loop_
_entity.id
_entity.type
_entity.pdbx_description
1 polymer ?
#
loop_
_entity_poly.entity_id
_entity_poly.type
_entity_poly.pdbx_seq_one_letter_code
_entity_poly.pdbx_strand_id
1 'polypeptide(L)'
;MAEAVAISRGLHFAIDSGLLPVVLESDAKGVVDLINSGRCIYTDIGIVITVIMNLSRQFTILISFFPRTANKAAYALAKLALLTVEDCFWLESYPPYLDFILLDDCSH
;
A
#
# COMPACT_ATOMS: atom_id res chain seq x y z
N MET A 1 10.65 7.46 -2.54
CA MET A 1 10.08 7.43 -3.92
C MET A 1 9.39 6.10 -4.18
N ALA A 2 10.07 4.96 -4.02
CA ALA A 2 9.47 3.62 -4.18
C ALA A 2 8.16 3.43 -3.40
N GLU A 3 8.14 3.78 -2.12
CA GLU A 3 6.94 3.70 -1.26
C GLU A 3 5.75 4.51 -1.79
N ALA A 4 5.98 5.75 -2.22
CA ALA A 4 4.93 6.59 -2.80
C ALA A 4 4.39 5.99 -4.11
N VAL A 5 5.26 5.41 -4.94
CA VAL A 5 4.84 4.72 -6.17
C VAL A 5 4.04 3.46 -5.83
N ALA A 6 4.44 2.69 -4.82
CA ALA A 6 3.71 1.51 -4.36
C ALA A 6 2.30 1.87 -3.86
N ILE A 7 2.16 2.92 -3.05
CA ILE A 7 0.86 3.43 -2.60
C ILE A 7 0.01 3.88 -3.79
N SER A 8 0.57 4.63 -4.73
CA SER A 8 -0.14 5.08 -5.93
C SER A 8 -0.65 3.90 -6.77
N ARG A 9 0.19 2.88 -6.99
CA ARG A 9 -0.21 1.65 -7.70
C ARG A 9 -1.30 0.88 -6.96
N GLY A 10 -1.19 0.76 -5.64
CA GLY A 10 -2.21 0.12 -4.80
C GLY A 10 -3.56 0.83 -4.87
N LEU A 11 -3.58 2.17 -4.90
CA LEU A 11 -4.81 2.95 -5.09
C LEU A 11 -5.43 2.71 -6.46
N HIS A 12 -4.64 2.79 -7.53
CA HIS A 12 -5.12 2.51 -8.88
C HIS A 12 -5.71 1.11 -8.98
N PHE A 13 -5.02 0.10 -8.44
CA PHE A 13 -5.51 -1.27 -8.39
C PHE A 13 -6.84 -1.40 -7.64
N ALA A 14 -6.97 -0.76 -6.48
CA ALA A 14 -8.21 -0.81 -5.70
C ALA A 14 -9.39 -0.14 -6.43
N ILE A 15 -9.13 0.98 -7.12
CA ILE A 15 -10.13 1.68 -7.94
C ILE A 15 -10.54 0.81 -9.14
N ASP A 16 -9.57 0.32 -9.91
CA ASP A 16 -9.80 -0.45 -11.14
C ASP A 16 -10.48 -1.80 -10.84
N SER A 17 -10.23 -2.37 -9.66
CA SER A 17 -10.84 -3.63 -9.20
C SER A 17 -12.19 -3.43 -8.50
N GLY A 18 -12.66 -2.18 -8.33
CA GLY A 18 -13.93 -1.89 -7.66
C GLY A 18 -13.94 -2.19 -6.16
N LEU A 19 -12.78 -2.23 -5.51
CA LEU A 19 -12.61 -2.58 -4.08
C LEU A 19 -12.91 -1.41 -3.13
N LEU A 20 -13.62 -0.39 -3.60
CA LEU A 20 -13.92 0.81 -2.84
C LEU A 20 -15.19 0.63 -1.98
N PRO A 21 -15.22 1.16 -0.73
CA PRO A 21 -14.16 1.89 -0.05
C PRO A 21 -13.07 0.97 0.54
N VAL A 22 -11.83 1.44 0.58
CA VAL A 22 -10.68 0.68 1.11
C VAL A 22 -9.88 1.51 2.12
N VAL A 23 -9.19 0.83 3.03
CA VAL A 23 -8.12 1.40 3.85
C VAL A 23 -6.79 0.87 3.29
N LEU A 24 -5.91 1.77 2.87
CA LEU A 24 -4.58 1.42 2.38
C LEU A 24 -3.57 1.60 3.52
N GLU A 25 -2.95 0.51 3.92
CA GLU A 25 -1.94 0.49 4.97
C GLU A 25 -0.53 0.48 4.39
N SER A 26 0.36 1.32 4.94
CA SER A 26 1.77 1.38 4.53
C SER A 26 2.68 1.55 5.74
N ASP A 27 3.85 0.90 5.70
CA ASP A 27 4.92 1.07 6.70
C ASP A 27 5.80 2.31 6.42
N ALA A 28 5.53 3.03 5.33
CA ALA A 28 6.25 4.24 4.98
C ALA A 28 5.70 5.46 5.72
N LYS A 29 5.92 5.52 7.05
CA LYS A 29 5.39 6.59 7.92
C LYS A 29 5.57 7.99 7.35
N GLY A 30 6.77 8.32 6.86
CA GLY A 30 7.03 9.65 6.29
C GLY A 30 6.22 9.98 5.04
N VAL A 31 5.87 8.98 4.23
CA VAL A 31 5.00 9.14 3.06
C VAL A 31 3.54 9.27 3.49
N VAL A 32 3.09 8.43 4.43
CA VAL A 32 1.73 8.48 4.99
C VAL A 32 1.47 9.82 5.67
N ASP A 33 2.37 10.24 6.56
CA ASP A 33 2.28 11.52 7.26
C ASP A 33 2.24 12.68 6.26
N LEU A 34 3.02 12.58 5.19
CA LEU A 34 3.04 13.60 4.15
C LEU A 34 1.71 13.70 3.40
N ILE A 35 1.14 12.56 2.98
CA ILE A 35 -0.17 12.50 2.33
C ILE A 35 -1.25 13.07 3.25
N ASN A 36 -1.23 12.67 4.52
CA ASN A 36 -2.21 13.10 5.53
C ASN A 36 -2.04 14.57 5.93
N SER A 37 -0.82 15.13 5.82
CA SER A 37 -0.57 16.55 6.09
C SER A 37 -1.20 17.48 5.05
N GLY A 38 -1.55 16.97 3.87
CA GLY A 38 -2.12 17.77 2.78
C GLY A 38 -1.16 18.82 2.19
N ARG A 39 0.13 18.76 2.53
CA ARG A 39 1.12 19.75 2.09
C ARG A 39 1.61 19.44 0.67
N CYS A 40 1.53 20.43 -0.21
CA CYS A 40 2.17 20.36 -1.51
C CYS A 40 3.70 20.44 -1.36
N ILE A 41 4.42 19.46 -1.91
CA ILE A 41 5.87 19.51 -2.03
C ILE A 41 6.23 19.75 -3.50
N TYR A 42 7.13 20.71 -3.74
CA TYR A 42 7.63 21.04 -5.08
C TYR A 42 8.88 20.21 -5.44
N THR A 43 8.77 18.89 -5.32
CA THR A 43 9.82 17.93 -5.69
C THR A 43 9.21 16.81 -6.53
N ASP A 44 10.02 15.97 -7.17
CA ASP A 44 9.53 14.87 -8.02
C ASP A 44 8.59 13.91 -7.27
N ILE A 45 8.85 13.68 -5.98
CA ILE A 45 7.95 12.89 -5.12
C ILE A 45 6.62 13.61 -4.88
N GLY A 46 6.60 14.94 -4.86
CA GLY A 46 5.42 15.76 -4.66
C GLY A 46 4.36 15.60 -5.74
N ILE A 47 4.75 15.30 -6.99
CA ILE A 47 3.81 14.98 -8.07
C ILE A 47 3.02 13.72 -7.71
N VAL A 48 3.73 12.65 -7.30
CA VAL A 48 3.11 11.37 -6.92
C VAL A 48 2.22 11.54 -5.70
N ILE A 49 2.67 12.28 -4.69
CA ILE A 49 1.88 12.57 -3.48
C ILE A 49 0.61 13.35 -3.83
N THR A 50 0.68 14.30 -4.76
CA THR A 50 -0.49 15.08 -5.20
C THR A 50 -1.53 14.20 -5.88
N VAL A 51 -1.09 13.27 -6.74
CA VAL A 51 -1.98 12.27 -7.35
C VAL A 51 -2.65 11.42 -6.27
N ILE A 52 -1.88 10.90 -5.32
CA ILE A 52 -2.39 10.08 -4.21
C ILE A 52 -3.44 10.85 -3.40
N MET A 53 -3.17 12.11 -3.04
CA MET A 53 -4.10 12.94 -2.28
C MET A 53 -5.42 13.17 -3.04
N ASN A 54 -5.33 13.42 -4.34
CA ASN A 54 -6.52 13.64 -5.18
C ASN A 54 -7.37 12.38 -5.29
N LEU A 55 -6.75 11.22 -5.56
CA LEU A 55 -7.45 9.93 -5.61
C LEU A 55 -8.08 9.58 -4.26
N SER A 56 -7.35 9.78 -3.17
CA SER A 56 -7.84 9.47 -1.82
C SER A 56 -9.07 10.29 -1.46
N ARG A 57 -9.09 11.58 -1.84
CA ARG A 57 -10.25 12.46 -1.64
C ARG A 57 -11.42 12.10 -2.55
N GLN A 58 -11.15 11.79 -3.81
CA GLN A 58 -12.19 11.46 -4.80
C GLN A 58 -12.93 10.18 -4.43
N PHE A 59 -12.21 9.17 -3.92
CA PHE A 59 -12.74 7.84 -3.66
C PHE A 59 -12.92 7.52 -2.18
N THR A 60 -12.77 8.52 -1.29
CA THR A 60 -12.87 8.37 0.18
C THR A 60 -11.99 7.25 0.72
N ILE A 61 -10.76 7.17 0.22
CA ILE A 61 -9.78 6.15 0.63
C ILE A 61 -8.98 6.68 1.81
N LEU A 62 -8.89 5.87 2.87
CA LEU A 62 -8.10 6.18 4.05
C LEU A 62 -6.70 5.58 3.90
N ILE A 63 -5.67 6.39 4.15
CA ILE A 63 -4.28 5.93 4.13
C ILE A 63 -3.74 5.97 5.56
N SER A 64 -3.38 4.80 6.07
CA SER A 64 -2.94 4.61 7.45
C SER A 64 -1.51 4.10 7.51
N PHE A 65 -0.78 4.53 8.54
CA PHE A 65 0.54 3.99 8.82
C PHE A 65 0.38 2.71 9.62
N PHE A 66 1.02 1.64 9.16
CA PHE A 66 1.04 0.37 9.85
C PHE A 66 2.46 -0.17 9.97
N PRO A 67 2.97 -0.48 11.18
CA PRO A 67 4.37 -0.87 11.34
C PRO A 67 4.70 -2.14 10.56
N ARG A 68 5.86 -2.15 9.89
CA ARG A 68 6.38 -3.33 9.16
C ARG A 68 6.47 -4.59 10.03
N THR A 69 6.73 -4.43 11.33
CA THR A 69 6.78 -5.52 12.31
C THR A 69 5.42 -6.11 12.65
N ALA A 70 4.35 -5.39 12.34
CA ALA A 70 2.96 -5.78 12.58
C ALA A 70 2.25 -6.29 11.31
N ASN A 71 2.77 -6.03 10.11
CA ASN A 71 2.23 -6.54 8.84
C ASN A 71 3.24 -7.50 8.20
N LYS A 72 3.35 -8.69 8.80
CA LYS A 72 4.31 -9.72 8.36
C LYS A 72 3.92 -10.24 6.97
N ALA A 73 2.64 -10.23 6.62
CA ALA A 73 2.15 -10.54 5.28
C ALA A 73 2.74 -9.59 4.21
N ALA A 74 2.60 -8.28 4.36
CA ALA A 74 3.15 -7.32 3.40
C ALA A 74 4.68 -7.40 3.31
N TYR A 75 5.36 -7.63 4.44
CA TYR A 75 6.80 -7.86 4.46
C TYR A 75 7.21 -9.08 3.62
N ALA A 76 6.52 -10.20 3.81
CA ALA A 76 6.79 -11.42 3.07
C ALA A 76 6.48 -11.25 1.58
N LEU A 77 5.36 -10.59 1.24
CA LEU A 77 5.00 -10.27 -0.14
C LEU A 77 6.02 -9.38 -0.83
N ALA A 78 6.52 -8.33 -0.17
CA ALA A 78 7.57 -7.48 -0.71
C ALA A 78 8.88 -8.27 -0.93
N LYS A 79 9.21 -9.19 -0.03
CA LYS A 79 10.39 -10.06 -0.16
C LYS A 79 10.25 -11.06 -1.31
N LEU A 80 9.04 -11.56 -1.55
CA LEU A 80 8.71 -12.40 -2.70
C LEU A 80 8.79 -11.60 -4.01
N ALA A 81 8.24 -10.38 -4.02
CA ALA A 81 8.29 -9.48 -5.17
C ALA A 81 9.73 -9.19 -5.63
N LEU A 82 10.68 -9.09 -4.68
CA LEU A 82 12.11 -8.93 -4.99
C LEU A 82 12.74 -10.17 -5.66
N LEU A 83 12.12 -11.34 -5.54
CA LEU A 83 12.58 -12.61 -6.12
C LEU A 83 11.88 -12.95 -7.44
N THR A 84 10.82 -12.23 -7.78
CA THR A 84 10.03 -12.40 -9.01
C THR A 84 10.31 -11.30 -10.03
N VAL A 85 10.33 -11.66 -11.31
CA VAL A 85 10.64 -10.74 -12.42
C VAL A 85 9.40 -9.97 -12.89
N GLU A 86 8.20 -10.38 -12.49
CA GLU A 86 6.91 -9.85 -12.97
C GLU A 86 6.01 -9.39 -11.82
N ASP A 87 5.16 -8.39 -12.10
CA ASP A 87 4.16 -7.88 -11.15
C ASP A 87 3.10 -8.97 -10.86
N CYS A 88 2.92 -9.32 -9.58
CA CYS A 88 1.98 -10.36 -9.13
C CYS A 88 0.79 -9.74 -8.38
N PHE A 89 -0.44 -10.17 -8.70
CA PHE A 89 -1.67 -9.71 -8.05
C PHE A 89 -2.46 -10.89 -7.48
N TRP A 90 -2.92 -10.79 -6.23
CA TRP A 90 -3.77 -11.79 -5.57
C TRP A 90 -5.04 -11.13 -5.04
N LEU A 91 -6.20 -11.57 -5.52
CA LEU A 91 -7.50 -10.94 -5.22
C LEU A 91 -8.41 -11.81 -4.34
N GLU A 92 -8.26 -13.14 -4.38
CA GLU A 92 -9.14 -14.07 -3.63
C GLU A 92 -8.41 -15.29 -3.03
N SER A 93 -7.17 -15.56 -3.44
CA SER A 93 -6.37 -16.68 -2.94
C SER A 93 -4.95 -16.21 -2.76
N TYR A 94 -4.44 -16.30 -1.53
CA TYR A 94 -3.03 -16.11 -1.27
C TYR A 94 -2.28 -17.38 -1.66
N PRO A 95 -1.02 -17.27 -2.10
CA PRO A 95 -0.21 -18.45 -2.34
C PRO A 95 -0.08 -19.31 -1.08
N PRO A 96 -0.21 -20.65 -1.17
CA PRO A 96 -0.20 -21.54 0.00
C PRO A 96 1.10 -21.46 0.83
N TYR A 97 2.19 -20.93 0.26
CA TYR A 97 3.42 -20.66 1.00
C TYR A 97 3.35 -19.42 1.92
N LEU A 98 2.21 -18.72 2.02
CA LEU A 98 1.97 -17.64 2.99
C LEU A 98 1.15 -18.09 4.22
N ASP A 99 0.72 -19.35 4.28
CA ASP A 99 -0.08 -19.90 5.40
C ASP A 99 0.56 -19.60 6.78
N PHE A 100 1.88 -19.79 6.89
CA PHE A 100 2.60 -19.59 8.15
C PHE A 100 2.77 -18.11 8.55
N ILE A 101 2.57 -17.18 7.62
CA ILE A 101 2.70 -15.73 7.86
C ILE A 101 1.34 -15.12 8.25
N LEU A 102 0.26 -15.56 7.59
CA LEU A 102 -1.09 -15.08 7.86
C LEU A 102 -1.62 -15.55 9.22
N LEU A 103 -1.20 -16.73 9.68
CA LEU A 103 -1.57 -17.26 11.00
C LEU A 103 -1.05 -16.39 12.17
N ASP A 104 0.03 -15.63 11.96
CA ASP A 104 0.60 -14.75 12.97
C ASP A 104 -0.10 -13.36 12.97
N ASP A 105 -0.52 -12.86 11.80
CA ASP A 105 -1.29 -11.62 11.65
C ASP A 105 -2.73 -11.72 12.22
N CYS A 106 -3.33 -12.92 12.29
CA CYS A 106 -4.65 -13.12 12.91
C CYS A 106 -4.63 -13.14 14.46
N SER A 107 -3.49 -12.95 15.11
CA SER A 107 -3.33 -13.11 16.57
C SER A 107 -3.46 -11.81 17.39
N HIS A 108 -3.82 -10.69 16.78
CA HIS A 108 -3.90 -9.38 17.45
C HIS A 108 -5.28 -8.73 17.40
#